data_AF-X1T1K9-F1
#
_entry.id   AF-X1T1K9-F1
#
_cell.length_a   1.000
_cell.length_b   1.000
_cell.length_c   1.000
_cell.angle_alpha   90.00
_cell.angle_beta   90.00
_cell.angle_gamma   90.00
#
_symmetry.space_group_name_H-M   'P 1'
#
loop_
_entity.id
_entity.type
_entity.pdbx_description
1 polymer ?
#
loop_
_entity_poly.entity_id
_entity_poly.type
_entity_poly.pdbx_seq_one_letter_code
_entity_poly.pdbx_strand_id
1 'polypeptide(L)'
;MTGGGAKRQTGSNQGVPEKAKKLEELVTEFWSMRLRYPFAPPKVKIYSREEYIEETGNDKTVARYSPEEGQLSLLPNIIAHIELLLHELAHHLQSSQLGSAEFLRTYDKYTEEFGYQNNPYEVEAREFEVKWWPEFERLLKKKLEEGGIA
;
A
#
# COMPACT_ATOMS: atom_id res chain seq x y z
N MET A 1 -38.37 37.83 9.26
CA MET A 1 -38.99 36.67 8.58
C MET A 1 -38.05 36.23 7.46
N THR A 2 -37.74 34.92 7.44
CA THR A 2 -37.19 34.11 6.32
C THR A 2 -35.92 34.61 5.64
N GLY A 3 -34.78 33.92 5.66
CA GLY A 3 -34.55 32.48 5.65
C GLY A 3 -33.62 32.16 4.47
N GLY A 4 -32.64 31.28 4.67
CA GLY A 4 -31.75 30.87 3.57
C GLY A 4 -30.44 30.26 4.04
N GLY A 5 -30.51 29.24 4.89
CA GLY A 5 -29.34 28.45 5.26
C GLY A 5 -28.81 27.66 4.06
N ALA A 6 -27.61 27.99 3.60
CA ALA A 6 -26.87 27.16 2.68
C ALA A 6 -26.40 25.89 3.43
N LYS A 7 -27.13 24.79 3.26
CA LYS A 7 -26.65 23.46 3.63
C LYS A 7 -25.47 23.12 2.71
N ARG A 8 -24.24 23.20 3.24
CA ARG A 8 -23.09 22.51 2.67
C ARG A 8 -23.38 21.01 2.69
N GLN A 9 -23.50 20.39 1.52
CA GLN A 9 -23.45 18.95 1.38
C GLN A 9 -22.04 18.50 1.78
N THR A 10 -21.90 18.02 3.00
CA THR A 10 -20.76 17.22 3.41
C THR A 10 -20.88 15.88 2.67
N GLY A 11 -20.05 15.67 1.64
CA GLY A 11 -19.87 14.35 1.04
C GLY A 11 -19.54 13.36 2.15
N SER A 12 -20.29 12.26 2.22
CA SER A 12 -20.18 11.29 3.30
C SER A 12 -18.83 10.57 3.24
N ASN A 13 -18.08 10.64 4.35
CA ASN A 13 -16.87 9.87 4.61
C ASN A 13 -17.09 8.34 4.68
N GLN A 14 -18.27 7.84 4.28
CA GLN A 14 -18.67 6.44 4.38
C GLN A 14 -18.00 5.53 3.32
N GLY A 15 -17.50 6.09 2.21
CA GLY A 15 -16.88 5.30 1.14
C GLY A 15 -15.41 4.96 1.35
N VAL A 16 -14.69 5.68 2.23
CA VAL A 16 -13.27 5.43 2.51
C VAL A 16 -13.06 4.18 3.40
N PRO A 17 -13.82 3.98 4.49
CA PRO A 17 -13.69 2.80 5.33
C PRO A 17 -13.98 1.48 4.60
N GLU A 18 -14.98 1.46 3.71
CA GLU A 18 -15.31 0.24 2.95
C GLU A 18 -14.21 -0.11 1.93
N LYS A 19 -13.66 0.88 1.25
CA LYS A 19 -12.54 0.70 0.31
C LYS A 19 -11.27 0.24 1.03
N ALA A 20 -10.97 0.82 2.20
CA ALA A 20 -9.85 0.41 3.04
C ALA A 20 -9.95 -1.06 3.45
N LYS A 21 -11.13 -1.47 3.91
CA LYS A 21 -11.39 -2.86 4.29
C LYS A 21 -11.19 -3.83 3.12
N LYS A 22 -11.73 -3.52 1.93
CA LYS A 22 -11.57 -4.37 0.74
C LYS A 22 -10.10 -4.51 0.31
N LEU A 23 -9.33 -3.44 0.41
CA LEU A 23 -7.89 -3.47 0.10
C LEU A 23 -7.10 -4.26 1.15
N GLU A 24 -7.43 -4.11 2.43
CA GLU A 24 -6.84 -4.89 3.52
C GLU A 24 -7.13 -6.39 3.35
N GLU A 25 -8.35 -6.76 2.98
CA GLU A 25 -8.74 -8.15 2.67
C GLU A 25 -7.95 -8.70 1.49
N LEU A 26 -7.80 -7.92 0.39
CA LEU A 26 -6.99 -8.30 -0.76
C LEU A 26 -5.53 -8.56 -0.38
N VAL A 27 -4.92 -7.63 0.36
CA VAL A 27 -3.53 -7.73 0.82
C VAL A 27 -3.35 -8.95 1.73
N THR A 28 -4.24 -9.13 2.70
CA THR A 28 -4.21 -10.25 3.64
C THR A 28 -4.35 -11.60 2.93
N GLU A 29 -5.33 -11.72 2.02
CA GLU A 29 -5.56 -12.95 1.27
C GLU A 29 -4.37 -13.29 0.37
N PHE A 30 -3.83 -12.29 -0.34
CA PHE A 30 -2.65 -12.48 -1.18
C PHE A 30 -1.44 -12.95 -0.35
N TRP A 31 -1.18 -12.27 0.77
CA TRP A 31 -0.08 -12.58 1.68
C TRP A 31 -0.17 -14.01 2.22
N SER A 32 -1.32 -14.39 2.79
CA SER A 32 -1.48 -15.70 3.42
C SER A 32 -1.58 -16.85 2.42
N MET A 33 -2.26 -16.68 1.29
CA MET A 33 -2.53 -17.80 0.37
C MET A 33 -1.41 -18.05 -0.63
N ARG A 34 -0.76 -17.00 -1.13
CA ARG A 34 0.19 -17.09 -2.25
C ARG A 34 1.63 -17.06 -1.78
N LEU A 35 1.92 -16.22 -0.79
CA LEU A 35 3.28 -16.04 -0.31
C LEU A 35 3.65 -17.00 0.82
N ARG A 36 2.67 -17.38 1.66
CA ARG A 36 2.82 -18.35 2.76
C ARG A 36 4.01 -18.06 3.69
N TYR A 37 4.34 -16.79 3.87
CA TYR A 37 5.40 -16.39 4.78
C TYR A 37 4.97 -16.58 6.24
N PRO A 38 5.92 -16.86 7.16
CA PRO A 38 5.63 -17.01 8.58
C PRO A 38 5.29 -15.69 9.29
N PHE A 39 5.36 -14.56 8.57
CA PHE A 39 5.11 -13.22 9.10
C PHE A 39 3.64 -12.83 8.93
N ALA A 40 3.15 -11.96 9.82
CA ALA A 40 1.83 -11.36 9.66
C ALA A 40 1.81 -10.44 8.41
N PRO A 41 0.65 -10.27 7.75
CA PRO A 41 0.50 -9.26 6.69
C PRO A 41 0.68 -7.84 7.27
N PRO A 42 1.00 -6.84 6.42
CA PRO A 42 1.11 -5.47 6.88
C PRO A 42 -0.28 -4.89 7.16
N LYS A 43 -0.34 -3.92 8.07
CA LYS A 43 -1.55 -3.09 8.26
C LYS A 43 -1.78 -2.26 7.01
N VAL A 44 -3.05 -1.99 6.65
CA VAL A 44 -3.39 -1.11 5.52
C VAL A 44 -4.18 0.09 6.03
N LYS A 45 -3.74 1.30 5.68
CA LYS A 45 -4.48 2.54 5.96
C LYS A 45 -4.61 3.39 4.72
N ILE A 46 -5.81 3.92 4.50
CA ILE A 46 -6.12 4.89 3.44
C ILE A 46 -6.29 6.26 4.07
N TYR A 47 -5.59 7.23 3.52
CA TYR A 47 -5.56 8.61 3.99
C TYR A 47 -6.16 9.55 2.94
N SER A 48 -6.62 10.73 3.36
CA SER A 48 -6.73 11.88 2.43
C SER A 48 -5.33 12.29 1.91
N ARG A 49 -5.28 13.18 0.89
CA ARG A 49 -3.99 13.66 0.35
C ARG A 49 -3.17 14.36 1.44
N GLU A 50 -3.83 15.21 2.21
CA GLU A 50 -3.22 16.02 3.27
C GLU A 50 -2.70 15.12 4.41
N GLU A 51 -3.53 14.20 4.90
CA GLU A 51 -3.13 13.26 5.96
C GLU A 51 -2.02 12.31 5.49
N TYR A 52 -2.02 11.90 4.21
CA TYR A 52 -0.95 11.07 3.66
C TYR A 52 0.40 11.79 3.66
N ILE A 53 0.42 13.06 3.26
CA ILE A 53 1.64 13.87 3.26
C ILE A 53 2.11 14.11 4.70
N GLU A 54 1.19 14.34 5.63
CA GLU A 54 1.52 14.50 7.06
C GLU A 54 2.10 13.21 7.65
N GLU A 55 1.46 12.06 7.41
CA GLU A 55 1.87 10.75 7.92
C GLU A 55 3.21 10.30 7.33
N THR A 56 3.40 10.51 6.02
CA THR A 56 4.53 9.91 5.30
C THR A 56 5.65 10.90 5.01
N GLY A 57 5.37 12.21 4.98
CA GLY A 57 6.29 13.21 4.43
C GLY A 57 6.51 13.09 2.91
N ASN A 58 5.66 12.37 2.18
CA ASN A 58 5.79 12.13 0.73
C ASN A 58 4.57 12.69 -0.03
N ASP A 59 4.81 13.53 -1.04
CA ASP A 59 3.80 14.12 -1.90
C ASP A 59 3.81 13.60 -3.35
N LYS A 60 4.73 12.67 -3.67
CA LYS A 60 5.02 12.17 -5.02
C LYS A 60 4.49 10.77 -5.30
N THR A 61 4.32 9.94 -4.27
CA THR A 61 3.81 8.57 -4.41
C THR A 61 2.41 8.42 -3.84
N VAL A 62 1.75 7.32 -4.18
CA VAL A 62 0.37 7.00 -3.75
C VAL A 62 0.31 5.80 -2.79
N ALA A 63 1.44 5.16 -2.57
CA ALA A 63 1.64 4.10 -1.60
C ALA A 63 3.00 4.30 -0.94
N ARG A 64 3.12 3.87 0.31
CA ARG A 64 4.37 3.81 1.03
C ARG A 64 4.29 2.78 2.15
N TYR A 65 5.30 1.94 2.26
CA TYR A 65 5.53 1.10 3.42
C TYR A 65 6.30 1.85 4.51
N SER A 66 5.85 1.70 5.75
CA SER A 66 6.55 2.12 6.96
C SER A 66 7.11 0.87 7.67
N PRO A 67 8.44 0.64 7.65
CA PRO A 67 9.07 -0.50 8.31
C PRO A 67 8.79 -0.59 9.81
N GLU A 68 8.84 0.55 10.50
CA GLU A 68 8.68 0.61 11.96
C GLU A 68 7.25 0.28 12.40
N GLU A 69 6.26 0.73 11.63
CA GLU A 69 4.84 0.52 11.93
C GLU A 69 4.28 -0.80 11.37
N GLY A 70 5.01 -1.42 10.44
CA GLY A 70 4.53 -2.57 9.66
C GLY A 70 3.29 -2.23 8.85
N GLN A 71 3.26 -1.05 8.23
CA GLN A 71 2.05 -0.45 7.67
C GLN A 71 2.24 0.01 6.22
N LEU A 72 1.23 -0.24 5.38
CA LEU A 72 1.03 0.38 4.08
C LEU A 72 0.12 1.60 4.24
N SER A 73 0.67 2.79 3.98
CA SER A 73 -0.09 4.04 3.87
C SER A 73 -0.42 4.29 2.40
N LEU A 74 -1.70 4.49 2.09
CA LEU A 74 -2.21 4.56 0.72
C LEU A 74 -3.06 5.82 0.48
N LEU A 75 -2.98 6.36 -0.74
CA LEU A 75 -3.94 7.33 -1.26
C LEU A 75 -5.12 6.62 -1.95
N PRO A 76 -6.33 7.23 -2.02
CA PRO A 76 -7.50 6.58 -2.59
C PRO A 76 -7.37 6.24 -4.08
N ASN A 77 -6.49 6.92 -4.81
CA ASN A 77 -6.21 6.66 -6.23
C ASN A 77 -5.24 5.49 -6.46
N ILE A 78 -4.83 4.76 -5.42
CA ILE A 78 -4.00 3.55 -5.53
C ILE A 78 -4.56 2.51 -6.49
N ILE A 79 -5.87 2.48 -6.72
CA ILE A 79 -6.50 1.56 -7.68
C ILE A 79 -5.95 1.73 -9.10
N ALA A 80 -5.54 2.94 -9.49
CA ALA A 80 -4.92 3.21 -10.79
C ALA A 80 -3.43 2.82 -10.86
N HIS A 81 -2.84 2.47 -9.71
CA HIS A 81 -1.42 2.15 -9.53
C HIS A 81 -1.26 0.93 -8.63
N ILE A 82 -2.16 -0.05 -8.77
CA ILE A 82 -2.30 -1.16 -7.83
C ILE A 82 -1.05 -2.06 -7.81
N GLU A 83 -0.24 -2.02 -8.87
CA GLU A 83 1.08 -2.64 -8.94
C GLU A 83 2.02 -2.16 -7.83
N LEU A 84 1.90 -0.90 -7.39
CA LEU A 84 2.70 -0.35 -6.29
C LEU A 84 2.41 -1.07 -4.97
N LEU A 85 1.25 -1.72 -4.81
CA LEU A 85 1.03 -2.53 -3.61
C LEU A 85 1.97 -3.74 -3.55
N LEU A 86 2.30 -4.36 -4.68
CA LEU A 86 3.25 -5.47 -4.70
C LEU A 86 4.66 -5.00 -4.36
N HIS A 87 5.04 -3.81 -4.85
CA HIS A 87 6.31 -3.18 -4.51
C HIS A 87 6.46 -3.00 -3.00
N GLU A 88 5.48 -2.34 -2.38
CA GLU A 88 5.51 -2.07 -0.94
C GLU A 88 5.37 -3.34 -0.10
N LEU A 89 4.68 -4.38 -0.61
CA LEU A 89 4.65 -5.71 0.02
C LEU A 89 6.02 -6.39 0.00
N ALA A 90 6.83 -6.16 -1.04
CA ALA A 90 8.20 -6.66 -1.08
C ALA A 90 9.05 -6.01 0.01
N HIS A 91 8.94 -4.68 0.20
CA HIS A 91 9.59 -3.99 1.32
C HIS A 91 9.12 -4.48 2.68
N HIS A 92 7.82 -4.78 2.82
CA HIS A 92 7.33 -5.41 4.03
C HIS A 92 7.97 -6.79 4.29
N LEU A 93 8.12 -7.62 3.26
CA LEU A 93 8.80 -8.91 3.37
C LEU A 93 10.27 -8.76 3.74
N GLN A 94 11.01 -7.90 3.04
CA GLN A 94 12.42 -7.62 3.30
C GLN A 94 12.63 -7.14 4.74
N SER A 95 11.83 -6.16 5.17
CA SER A 95 11.83 -5.65 6.54
C SER A 95 11.46 -6.73 7.57
N SER A 96 10.49 -7.60 7.27
CA SER A 96 10.09 -8.68 8.17
C SER A 96 11.16 -9.76 8.33
N GLN A 97 11.95 -10.01 7.28
CA GLN A 97 13.06 -10.97 7.32
C GLN A 97 14.27 -10.45 8.09
N LEU A 98 14.57 -9.16 7.95
CA LEU A 98 15.80 -8.55 8.45
C LEU A 98 15.62 -7.84 9.79
N GLY A 99 14.40 -7.41 10.09
CA GLY A 99 14.08 -6.45 11.14
C GLY A 99 14.11 -5.02 10.62
N SER A 100 13.13 -4.20 11.04
CA SER A 100 12.91 -2.84 10.51
C SER A 100 14.14 -1.93 10.60
N ALA A 101 14.83 -1.89 11.74
CA ALA A 101 16.00 -1.05 11.95
C ALA A 101 17.19 -1.45 11.06
N GLU A 102 17.38 -2.75 10.85
CA GLU A 102 18.46 -3.27 10.01
C GLU A 102 18.13 -3.06 8.52
N PHE A 103 16.87 -3.24 8.14
CA PHE A 103 16.37 -2.92 6.80
C PHE A 103 16.60 -1.44 6.45
N LEU A 104 16.16 -0.51 7.30
CA LEU A 104 16.36 0.93 7.06
C LEU A 104 17.85 1.29 6.93
N ARG A 105 18.69 0.83 7.86
CA ARG A 105 20.13 1.11 7.82
C ARG A 105 20.77 0.59 6.53
N THR A 106 20.41 -0.62 6.11
CA THR A 106 20.99 -1.23 4.91
C THR A 106 20.44 -0.59 3.64
N TYR A 107 19.15 -0.23 3.63
CA TYR A 107 18.51 0.48 2.54
C TYR A 107 19.15 1.85 2.30
N ASP A 108 19.39 2.63 3.36
CA ASP A 108 20.06 3.93 3.25
C ASP A 108 21.48 3.76 2.72
N LYS A 109 22.25 2.83 3.28
CA LYS A 109 23.59 2.52 2.81
C LYS A 109 23.61 2.17 1.31
N TYR A 110 22.71 1.31 0.86
CA TYR A 110 22.65 0.90 -0.55
C TYR A 110 22.12 2.01 -1.46
N THR A 111 21.26 2.88 -0.97
CA THR A 111 20.83 4.07 -1.70
C THR A 111 21.99 5.04 -1.89
N GLU A 112 22.84 5.23 -0.88
CA GLU A 112 24.06 6.04 -0.98
C GLU A 112 25.09 5.42 -1.95
N GLU A 113 25.28 4.10 -1.87
CA GLU A 113 26.32 3.38 -2.62
C GLU A 113 25.96 3.17 -4.10
N PHE A 114 24.70 2.82 -4.39
CA PHE A 114 24.26 2.41 -5.74
C PHE A 114 23.25 3.38 -6.37
N GLY A 115 22.72 4.33 -5.59
CA GLY A 115 21.59 5.16 -5.96
C GLY A 115 20.25 4.43 -5.81
N TYR A 116 19.17 5.19 -5.62
CA TYR A 116 17.81 4.66 -5.43
C TYR A 116 17.40 3.63 -6.48
N GLN A 117 17.64 3.93 -7.77
CA GLN A 117 17.24 3.04 -8.86
C GLN A 117 17.95 1.67 -8.82
N ASN A 118 19.18 1.60 -8.31
CA ASN A 118 19.96 0.36 -8.28
C ASN A 118 20.14 -0.19 -6.85
N ASN A 119 19.43 0.36 -5.87
CA ASN A 119 19.39 -0.21 -4.52
C ASN A 119 18.91 -1.68 -4.64
N PRO A 120 19.66 -2.68 -4.11
CA PRO A 120 19.27 -4.08 -4.21
C PRO A 120 17.85 -4.38 -3.72
N TYR A 121 17.36 -3.68 -2.69
CA TYR A 121 15.99 -3.86 -2.20
C TYR A 121 14.94 -3.34 -3.19
N GLU A 122 15.24 -2.25 -3.89
CA GLU A 122 14.39 -1.68 -4.94
C GLU A 122 14.38 -2.55 -6.20
N VAL A 123 15.53 -3.14 -6.55
CA VAL A 123 15.63 -4.10 -7.65
C VAL A 123 14.82 -5.36 -7.32
N GLU A 124 15.01 -5.94 -6.14
CA GLU A 124 14.26 -7.10 -5.70
C GLU A 124 12.75 -6.81 -5.60
N ALA A 125 12.34 -5.62 -5.17
CA ALA A 125 10.94 -5.23 -5.12
C ALA A 125 10.30 -5.22 -6.52
N ARG A 126 11.00 -4.71 -7.54
CA ARG A 126 10.52 -4.75 -8.94
C ARG A 126 10.48 -6.18 -9.49
N GLU A 127 11.45 -7.02 -9.15
CA GLU A 127 11.41 -8.45 -9.51
C GLU A 127 10.21 -9.15 -8.86
N PHE A 128 9.91 -8.81 -7.61
CA PHE A 128 8.75 -9.31 -6.88
C PHE A 128 7.44 -8.90 -7.55
N GLU A 129 7.30 -7.64 -7.96
CA GLU A 129 6.16 -7.15 -8.73
C GLU A 129 5.93 -8.01 -9.98
N VAL A 130 6.96 -8.14 -10.84
CA VAL A 130 6.85 -8.89 -12.11
C VAL A 130 6.47 -10.35 -11.85
N LYS A 131 7.11 -10.97 -10.86
CA LYS A 131 6.87 -12.38 -10.52
C LYS A 131 5.43 -12.66 -10.11
N TRP A 132 4.85 -11.76 -9.32
CA TRP A 132 3.58 -12.00 -8.64
C TRP A 132 2.39 -11.25 -9.23
N TRP A 133 2.63 -10.36 -10.18
CA TRP A 133 1.59 -9.60 -10.85
C TRP A 133 0.46 -10.47 -11.42
N PRO A 134 0.72 -11.57 -12.15
CA PRO A 134 -0.38 -12.37 -12.71
C PRO A 134 -1.33 -12.95 -11.65
N GLU A 135 -0.79 -13.43 -10.53
CA GLU A 135 -1.56 -13.97 -9.43
C GLU A 135 -2.33 -12.90 -8.68
N PHE A 136 -1.70 -11.76 -8.44
CA PHE A 136 -2.30 -10.62 -7.76
C PHE A 136 -3.43 -10.02 -8.60
N GLU A 137 -3.20 -9.81 -9.90
CA GLU A 137 -4.19 -9.28 -10.84
C GLU A 137 -5.42 -10.20 -10.91
N ARG A 138 -5.22 -11.52 -10.97
CA ARG A 138 -6.32 -12.49 -10.95
C ARG A 138 -7.14 -12.41 -9.65
N LEU A 139 -6.46 -12.25 -8.50
CA LEU A 139 -7.15 -12.11 -7.22
C LEU A 139 -7.93 -10.79 -7.15
N LEU A 140 -7.33 -9.70 -7.61
CA LEU A 140 -7.97 -8.38 -7.72
C LEU A 140 -9.24 -8.46 -8.58
N LYS A 141 -9.15 -9.03 -9.78
CA LYS A 141 -10.31 -9.20 -10.69
C LYS A 141 -11.43 -9.96 -10.00
N LYS A 142 -11.12 -11.09 -9.37
CA LYS A 142 -12.10 -11.88 -8.61
C LYS A 142 -12.79 -11.06 -7.51
N LYS A 143 -12.03 -10.25 -6.74
CA LYS A 143 -12.59 -9.40 -5.68
C LYS A 143 -13.49 -8.29 -6.22
N LEU A 144 -13.15 -7.72 -7.38
CA LEU A 144 -13.98 -6.72 -8.06
C LEU A 144 -15.30 -7.33 -8.54
N GLU A 145 -15.24 -8.52 -9.15
CA GLU A 145 -16.42 -9.29 -9.58
C GLU A 145 -17.34 -9.64 -8.39
N GLU A 146 -16.78 -10.17 -7.29
CA GLU A 146 -17.52 -10.47 -6.05
C GLU A 146 -18.15 -9.22 -5.42
N GLY A 147 -17.53 -8.05 -5.63
CA GLY A 147 -18.02 -6.75 -5.19
C GLY A 147 -19.11 -6.14 -6.08
N GLY A 148 -19.49 -6.79 -7.20
CA GLY A 148 -20.46 -6.27 -8.16
C GLY A 148 -19.94 -5.10 -9.00
N ILE A 149 -18.61 -4.94 -9.08
CA ILE A 149 -17.93 -3.91 -9.86
C ILE A 149 -17.30 -4.63 -11.06
N ALA A 150 -18.08 -4.82 -12.12
CA ALA A 150 -17.65 -5.40 -13.39
C ALA A 150 -17.84 -4.40 -14.53
#